data_AF-A0A536UWH4-F1
#
_entry.id   AF-A0A536UWH4-F1
#
_cell.length_a   1.000
_cell.length_b   1.000
_cell.length_c   1.000
_cell.angle_alpha   90.00
_cell.angle_beta   90.00
_cell.angle_gamma   90.00
#
_symmetry.space_group_name_H-M   'P 1'
#
loop_
_entity.id
_entity.type
_entity.pdbx_description
1 polymer ?
#
loop_
_entity_poly.entity_id
_entity_poly.type
_entity_poly.pdbx_seq_one_letter_code
_entity_poly.pdbx_strand_id
1 'polypeptide(L)'
;MAALEQELVAKHGEGERARIARGLAQVAKFWRQDGSGSAGKGDGDAVVLASFVRDNYAGDAVARDALFSRMEFVFESLDGHLHEIGRDFRRQSDLDIGPIQSFDETLAAYDPGAHVSDDLFANKLAFVILLNFPLTSLDERLEKGETWTRRQWAEARLAERFSKRIPAAVNLANAQAYSDAARYIAGYNIWMYHVVDSNGTRLFPPKLRLLSHWNLRDQIKADYTDAKDGLAKQRAIMKVMERIVTQTIPDSVVDNPQVDWNPVTNE
;
A
#
# COMPACT_ATOMS: atom_id res chain seq x y z
N MET A 1 9.65 1.66 34.08
CA MET A 1 10.67 1.85 33.03
C MET A 1 12.02 2.30 33.58
N ALA A 2 12.12 3.36 34.40
CA ALA A 2 13.41 3.85 34.91
C ALA A 2 14.27 2.80 35.66
N ALA A 3 13.67 1.99 36.54
CA ALA A 3 14.39 0.91 37.23
C ALA A 3 14.93 -0.17 36.26
N LEU A 4 14.16 -0.49 35.21
CA LEU A 4 14.55 -1.45 34.18
C LEU A 4 15.67 -0.90 33.29
N GLU A 5 15.65 0.40 32.99
CA GLU A 5 16.77 1.07 32.31
C GLU A 5 18.05 0.97 33.14
N GLN A 6 18.00 1.32 34.43
CA GLN A 6 19.15 1.23 35.32
C GLN A 6 19.71 -0.19 35.41
N GLU A 7 18.84 -1.20 35.48
CA GLU A 7 19.22 -2.60 35.48
C GLU A 7 19.97 -2.99 34.20
N LEU A 8 19.45 -2.65 33.02
CA LEU A 8 20.09 -2.95 31.74
C LEU A 8 21.40 -2.17 31.57
N VAL A 9 21.45 -0.91 31.99
CA VAL A 9 22.68 -0.10 31.95
C VAL A 9 23.75 -0.70 32.87
N ALA A 10 23.37 -1.17 34.06
CA ALA A 10 24.30 -1.85 34.96
C ALA A 10 24.86 -3.15 34.34
N LYS A 11 24.05 -3.86 33.54
CA LYS A 11 24.43 -5.11 32.88
C LYS A 11 25.25 -4.92 31.59
N HIS A 12 24.90 -3.92 30.78
CA HIS A 12 25.45 -3.74 29.42
C HIS A 12 26.39 -2.52 29.29
N GLY A 13 26.49 -1.70 30.32
CA GLY A 13 27.39 -0.56 30.41
C GLY A 13 26.74 0.79 30.04
N GLU A 14 27.35 1.86 30.55
CA GLU A 14 26.86 3.24 30.40
C GLU A 14 26.78 3.70 28.93
N GLY A 15 27.66 3.20 28.06
CA GLY A 15 27.65 3.50 26.62
C GLY A 15 26.39 3.04 25.89
N GLU A 16 25.65 2.07 26.44
CA GLU A 16 24.40 1.57 25.86
C GLU A 16 23.16 2.34 26.33
N ARG A 17 23.29 3.25 27.32
CA ARG A 17 22.15 3.95 27.94
C ARG A 17 21.23 4.62 26.91
N ALA A 18 21.80 5.34 25.94
CA ALA A 18 21.00 6.02 24.92
C ALA A 18 20.18 5.05 24.05
N ARG A 19 20.74 3.88 23.73
CA ARG A 19 20.03 2.82 22.98
C ARG A 19 18.96 2.17 23.83
N ILE A 20 19.27 1.84 25.09
CA ILE A 20 18.32 1.27 26.06
C ILE A 20 17.13 2.21 26.24
N ALA A 21 17.38 3.48 26.59
CA ALA A 21 16.32 4.46 26.82
C ALA A 21 15.41 4.62 25.60
N ARG A 22 16.00 4.68 24.39
CA ARG A 22 15.25 4.73 23.13
C ARG A 22 14.41 3.46 22.92
N GLY A 23 15.00 2.28 23.01
CA GLY A 23 14.32 1.00 22.83
C GLY A 23 13.15 0.82 23.80
N LEU A 24 13.37 1.14 25.07
CA LEU A 24 12.35 1.13 26.11
C LEU A 24 11.19 2.09 25.81
N ALA A 25 11.49 3.31 25.37
CA ALA A 25 10.47 4.29 25.00
C ALA A 25 9.66 3.84 23.77
N GLN A 26 10.33 3.25 22.78
CA GLN A 26 9.71 2.70 21.58
C GLN A 26 8.77 1.53 21.92
N VAL A 27 9.22 0.56 22.74
CA VAL A 27 8.37 -0.55 23.20
C VAL A 27 7.17 -0.02 23.98
N ALA A 28 7.40 0.86 24.96
CA ALA A 28 6.32 1.42 25.79
C ALA A 28 5.26 2.17 24.97
N LYS A 29 5.66 2.85 23.88
CA LYS A 29 4.74 3.56 22.98
C LYS A 29 3.72 2.62 22.30
N PHE A 30 4.11 1.39 21.97
CA PHE A 30 3.26 0.47 21.21
C PHE A 30 2.67 -0.68 22.05
N TRP A 31 3.14 -0.84 23.29
CA TRP A 31 2.69 -1.88 24.21
C TRP A 31 1.28 -1.58 24.72
N ARG A 32 0.35 -2.50 24.43
CA ARG A 32 -1.04 -2.46 24.89
C ARG A 32 -1.16 -3.37 26.11
N GLN A 33 -1.55 -2.80 27.25
CA GLN A 33 -1.82 -3.60 28.44
C GLN A 33 -3.08 -4.45 28.24
N ASP A 34 -3.12 -5.59 28.92
CA ASP A 34 -4.38 -6.33 29.09
C ASP A 34 -5.36 -5.48 29.90
N GLY A 35 -6.50 -5.14 29.31
CA GLY A 35 -7.59 -4.45 29.99
C GLY A 35 -8.54 -5.41 30.72
N SER A 36 -9.35 -4.87 31.64
CA SER A 36 -10.44 -5.66 32.26
C SER A 36 -11.44 -6.07 31.18
N GLY A 37 -11.57 -7.37 30.92
CA GLY A 37 -12.42 -7.92 29.85
C GLY A 37 -11.68 -8.25 28.54
N SER A 38 -10.37 -8.01 28.48
CA SER A 38 -9.52 -8.35 27.33
C SER A 38 -8.23 -9.08 27.76
N ALA A 39 -8.27 -9.81 28.87
CA ALA A 39 -7.13 -10.61 29.34
C ALA A 39 -6.67 -11.57 28.23
N GLY A 40 -5.37 -11.54 27.91
CA GLY A 40 -4.79 -12.30 26.78
C GLY A 40 -5.04 -11.70 25.39
N LYS A 41 -5.58 -10.47 25.30
CA LYS A 41 -5.74 -9.73 24.02
C LYS A 41 -4.80 -8.53 23.88
N GLY A 42 -4.13 -8.12 24.96
CA GLY A 42 -3.03 -7.17 24.96
C GLY A 42 -1.68 -7.89 24.92
N ASP A 43 -0.59 -7.13 25.02
CA ASP A 43 0.78 -7.64 24.96
C ASP A 43 1.29 -8.15 26.34
N GLY A 44 0.56 -7.81 27.40
CA GLY A 44 0.78 -8.21 28.79
C GLY A 44 0.85 -7.02 29.75
N ASP A 45 0.97 -7.31 31.04
CA ASP A 45 1.14 -6.31 32.09
C ASP A 45 2.61 -5.82 32.21
N ALA A 46 2.89 -5.03 33.25
CA ALA A 46 4.23 -4.52 33.51
C ALA A 46 5.26 -5.63 33.84
N VAL A 47 4.83 -6.75 34.41
CA VAL A 47 5.70 -7.89 34.73
C VAL A 47 6.12 -8.59 33.44
N VAL A 48 5.15 -8.84 32.55
CA VAL A 48 5.39 -9.43 31.23
C VAL A 48 6.28 -8.53 30.39
N LEU A 49 6.06 -7.20 30.39
CA LEU A 49 6.91 -6.25 29.69
C LEU A 49 8.35 -6.30 30.20
N ALA A 50 8.54 -6.31 31.52
CA ALA A 50 9.88 -6.33 32.11
C ALA A 50 10.63 -7.63 31.80
N SER A 51 9.95 -8.80 31.84
CA SER A 51 10.55 -10.07 31.41
C SER A 51 10.94 -10.00 29.94
N PHE A 52 9.99 -9.60 29.08
CA PHE A 52 10.21 -9.50 27.64
C PHE A 52 11.47 -8.68 27.30
N VAL A 53 11.63 -7.51 27.92
CA VAL A 53 12.78 -6.66 27.68
C VAL A 53 14.09 -7.33 28.11
N ARG A 54 14.13 -7.97 29.28
CA ARG A 54 15.34 -8.66 29.77
C ARG A 54 15.75 -9.81 28.85
N ASP A 55 14.75 -10.52 28.33
CA ASP A 55 14.96 -11.71 27.50
C ASP A 55 15.38 -11.34 26.07
N ASN A 56 14.99 -10.16 25.57
CA ASN A 56 15.11 -9.80 24.16
C ASN A 56 16.05 -8.61 23.87
N TYR A 57 16.66 -7.98 24.87
CA TYR A 57 17.65 -6.93 24.63
C TYR A 57 18.98 -7.51 24.08
N ALA A 58 19.34 -7.10 22.87
CA ALA A 58 20.60 -7.42 22.21
C ALA A 58 21.70 -6.48 22.72
N GLY A 59 22.27 -6.87 23.87
CA GLY A 59 23.12 -6.00 24.68
C GLY A 59 24.55 -5.76 24.22
N ASP A 60 24.94 -6.31 23.07
CA ASP A 60 26.23 -6.08 22.44
C ASP A 60 26.12 -6.06 20.91
N ALA A 61 27.22 -5.70 20.23
CA ALA A 61 27.25 -5.60 18.77
C ALA A 61 27.01 -6.95 18.07
N VAL A 62 27.53 -8.05 18.61
CA VAL A 62 27.43 -9.38 18.02
C VAL A 62 25.97 -9.87 18.05
N ALA A 63 25.30 -9.70 19.19
CA ALA A 63 23.88 -10.04 19.34
C ALA A 63 23.00 -9.19 18.42
N ARG A 64 23.30 -7.88 18.30
CA ARG A 64 22.56 -6.98 17.39
C ARG A 64 22.75 -7.34 15.93
N ASP A 65 23.97 -7.67 15.53
CA ASP A 65 24.27 -8.09 14.16
C ASP A 65 23.59 -9.42 13.82
N ALA A 66 23.63 -10.39 14.73
CA ALA A 66 22.91 -11.64 14.57
C ALA A 66 21.39 -11.44 14.45
N LEU A 67 20.81 -10.55 15.27
CA LEU A 67 19.40 -10.19 15.16
C LEU A 67 19.11 -9.54 13.80
N PHE A 68 19.89 -8.54 13.41
CA PHE A 68 19.69 -7.83 12.15
C PHE A 68 19.76 -8.75 10.94
N SER A 69 20.81 -9.57 10.82
CA SER A 69 20.98 -10.45 9.66
C SER A 69 19.88 -11.50 9.54
N ARG A 70 19.34 -12.00 10.67
CA ARG A 70 18.18 -12.89 10.65
C ARG A 70 16.92 -12.17 10.21
N MET A 71 16.71 -10.93 10.67
CA MET A 71 15.56 -10.13 10.26
C MET A 71 15.64 -9.76 8.76
N GLU A 72 16.83 -9.39 8.27
CA GLU A 72 17.07 -9.13 6.85
C GLU A 72 16.61 -10.31 5.99
N PHE A 73 17.12 -11.52 6.28
CA PHE A 73 16.74 -12.73 5.55
C PHE A 73 15.24 -13.06 5.64
N VAL A 74 14.67 -13.02 6.86
CA VAL A 74 13.26 -13.36 7.09
C VAL A 74 12.34 -12.41 6.35
N PHE A 75 12.62 -11.11 6.41
CA PHE A 75 11.76 -10.12 5.78
C PHE A 75 11.94 -10.03 4.26
N GLU A 76 13.14 -10.27 3.75
CA GLU A 76 13.35 -10.44 2.30
C GLU A 76 12.51 -11.60 1.77
N SER A 77 12.54 -12.74 2.46
CA SER A 77 11.76 -13.93 2.07
C SER A 77 10.26 -13.68 2.19
N LEU A 78 9.81 -13.10 3.31
CA LEU A 78 8.41 -12.82 3.56
C LEU A 78 7.84 -11.86 2.51
N ASP A 79 8.47 -10.69 2.33
CA ASP A 79 7.98 -9.66 1.42
C ASP A 79 8.02 -10.16 -0.04
N GLY A 80 9.06 -10.90 -0.41
CA GLY A 80 9.19 -11.50 -1.74
C GLY A 80 8.05 -12.48 -2.06
N HIS A 81 7.74 -13.40 -1.14
CA HIS A 81 6.67 -14.37 -1.35
C HIS A 81 5.27 -13.75 -1.29
N LEU A 82 5.04 -12.76 -0.41
CA LEU A 82 3.77 -12.04 -0.40
C LEU A 82 3.55 -11.28 -1.72
N HIS A 83 4.62 -10.71 -2.28
CA HIS A 83 4.57 -10.08 -3.60
C HIS A 83 4.27 -11.10 -4.71
N GLU A 84 4.93 -12.25 -4.70
CA GLU A 84 4.70 -13.36 -5.63
C GLU A 84 3.23 -13.82 -5.61
N ILE A 85 2.69 -14.12 -4.42
CA ILE A 85 1.29 -14.52 -4.25
C ILE A 85 0.36 -13.44 -4.80
N GLY A 86 0.58 -12.18 -4.41
CA GLY A 86 -0.25 -11.06 -4.87
C GLY A 86 -0.22 -10.87 -6.38
N ARG A 87 0.95 -11.03 -7.02
CA ARG A 87 1.09 -11.00 -8.48
C ARG A 87 0.29 -12.12 -9.13
N ASP A 88 0.39 -13.34 -8.62
CA ASP A 88 -0.28 -14.50 -9.19
C ASP A 88 -1.80 -14.39 -9.06
N PHE A 89 -2.28 -13.86 -7.94
CA PHE A 89 -3.69 -13.60 -7.68
C PHE A 89 -4.30 -12.57 -8.63
N ARG A 90 -3.49 -11.59 -9.09
CA ARG A 90 -3.91 -10.58 -10.08
C ARG A 90 -3.64 -10.98 -11.53
N ARG A 91 -3.09 -12.16 -11.79
CA ARG A 91 -2.64 -12.53 -13.14
C ARG A 91 -3.75 -12.44 -14.19
N GLN A 92 -4.97 -12.85 -13.87
CA GLN A 92 -6.11 -12.80 -14.78
C GLN A 92 -6.61 -11.37 -15.01
N SER A 93 -6.55 -10.50 -14.00
CA SER A 93 -6.99 -9.10 -14.10
C SER A 93 -5.96 -8.22 -14.81
N ASP A 94 -4.67 -8.50 -14.59
CA ASP A 94 -3.58 -7.62 -15.02
C ASP A 94 -3.06 -7.99 -16.42
N LEU A 95 -3.31 -9.21 -16.91
CA LEU A 95 -2.86 -9.69 -18.21
C LEU A 95 -4.02 -9.95 -19.17
N ASP A 96 -3.78 -9.71 -20.47
CA ASP A 96 -4.73 -10.04 -21.53
C ASP A 96 -4.70 -11.54 -21.89
N ILE A 97 -5.20 -12.38 -20.97
CA ILE A 97 -5.15 -13.85 -21.07
C ILE A 97 -6.53 -14.51 -21.05
N GLY A 98 -7.60 -13.74 -21.25
CA GLY A 98 -8.96 -14.23 -21.35
C GLY A 98 -9.98 -13.31 -20.69
N PRO A 99 -11.26 -13.72 -20.66
CA PRO A 99 -12.29 -12.96 -19.96
C PRO A 99 -12.02 -12.92 -18.45
N ILE A 100 -12.30 -11.79 -17.83
CA ILE A 100 -12.28 -11.60 -16.37
C ILE A 100 -13.64 -12.02 -15.82
N GLN A 101 -13.65 -12.88 -14.81
CA GLN A 101 -14.84 -13.31 -14.07
C GLN A 101 -14.92 -12.62 -12.70
N SER A 102 -16.08 -12.68 -12.06
CA SER A 102 -16.29 -12.04 -10.75
C SER A 102 -15.38 -12.56 -9.64
N PHE A 103 -14.95 -13.84 -9.71
CA PHE A 103 -13.99 -14.39 -8.75
C PHE A 103 -12.56 -13.90 -8.99
N ASP A 104 -12.21 -13.53 -10.23
CA ASP A 104 -10.89 -12.99 -10.54
C ASP A 104 -10.71 -11.63 -9.89
N GLU A 105 -11.76 -10.81 -9.88
CA GLU A 105 -11.76 -9.53 -9.15
C GLU A 105 -11.65 -9.73 -7.63
N THR A 106 -12.32 -10.78 -7.11
CA THR A 106 -12.23 -11.14 -5.68
C THR A 106 -10.82 -11.59 -5.32
N LEU A 107 -10.19 -12.38 -6.19
CA LEU A 107 -8.81 -12.85 -6.02
C LEU A 107 -7.82 -11.68 -6.11
N ALA A 108 -8.00 -10.81 -7.10
CA ALA A 108 -7.17 -9.61 -7.28
C ALA A 108 -7.29 -8.61 -6.12
N ALA A 109 -8.43 -8.60 -5.42
CA ALA A 109 -8.66 -7.78 -4.23
C ALA A 109 -7.94 -8.26 -2.97
N TYR A 110 -7.48 -9.51 -2.95
CA TYR A 110 -6.93 -10.12 -1.76
C TYR A 110 -5.53 -9.58 -1.46
N ASP A 111 -5.32 -9.06 -0.24
CA ASP A 111 -4.01 -8.64 0.26
C ASP A 111 -3.38 -9.77 1.10
N PRO A 112 -2.35 -10.48 0.58
CA PRO A 112 -1.69 -11.55 1.30
C PRO A 112 -0.99 -11.08 2.59
N GLY A 113 -0.62 -9.80 2.66
CA GLY A 113 0.15 -9.21 3.75
C GLY A 113 -0.69 -8.53 4.83
N ALA A 114 -2.02 -8.50 4.70
CA ALA A 114 -2.90 -7.65 5.51
C ALA A 114 -2.73 -7.84 7.03
N HIS A 115 -2.44 -9.08 7.45
CA HIS A 115 -2.28 -9.47 8.86
C HIS A 115 -0.84 -9.43 9.38
N VAL A 116 0.16 -9.33 8.50
CA VAL A 116 1.58 -9.52 8.86
C VAL A 116 2.00 -8.62 10.02
N SER A 117 1.68 -7.33 9.98
CA SER A 117 2.05 -6.42 11.07
C SER A 117 1.39 -6.81 12.39
N ASP A 118 0.09 -7.10 12.37
CA ASP A 118 -0.67 -7.50 13.55
C ASP A 118 -0.12 -8.79 14.17
N ASP A 119 0.18 -9.79 13.36
CA ASP A 119 0.74 -11.07 13.80
C ASP A 119 2.15 -10.90 14.40
N LEU A 120 2.96 -10.02 13.83
CA LEU A 120 4.30 -9.69 14.34
C LEU A 120 4.27 -8.89 15.65
N PHE A 121 3.22 -8.10 15.88
CA PHE A 121 2.98 -7.51 17.19
C PHE A 121 2.47 -8.57 18.18
N ALA A 122 1.55 -9.44 17.76
CA ALA A 122 0.96 -10.47 18.61
C ALA A 122 2.01 -11.50 19.10
N ASN A 123 2.92 -11.93 18.23
CA ASN A 123 4.03 -12.82 18.60
C ASN A 123 5.24 -12.09 19.22
N LYS A 124 5.15 -10.76 19.36
CA LYS A 124 6.14 -9.85 19.95
C LYS A 124 7.43 -9.61 19.15
N LEU A 125 7.58 -10.15 17.94
CA LEU A 125 8.77 -9.89 17.12
C LEU A 125 8.92 -8.41 16.75
N ALA A 126 7.81 -7.70 16.53
CA ALA A 126 7.80 -6.25 16.34
C ALA A 126 8.43 -5.50 17.52
N PHE A 127 8.14 -5.95 18.75
CA PHE A 127 8.73 -5.37 19.96
C PHE A 127 10.22 -5.70 20.10
N VAL A 128 10.67 -6.87 19.63
CA VAL A 128 12.11 -7.20 19.64
C VAL A 128 12.87 -6.24 18.74
N ILE A 129 12.30 -5.91 17.58
CA ILE A 129 12.89 -4.95 16.64
C ILE A 129 12.86 -3.53 17.22
N LEU A 130 11.71 -3.08 17.74
CA LEU A 130 11.57 -1.78 18.37
C LEU A 130 12.41 -1.63 19.64
N LEU A 131 12.78 -2.71 20.32
CA LEU A 131 13.66 -2.65 21.48
C LEU A 131 15.12 -2.41 21.06
N ASN A 132 15.54 -2.96 19.92
CA ASN A 132 16.96 -3.07 19.56
C ASN A 132 17.42 -2.15 18.43
N PHE A 133 16.50 -1.64 17.60
CA PHE A 133 16.80 -0.77 16.47
C PHE A 133 16.07 0.58 16.56
N PRO A 134 16.69 1.67 16.07
CA PRO A 134 16.15 3.00 16.25
C PRO A 134 14.99 3.28 15.29
N LEU A 135 13.81 3.56 15.84
CA LEU A 135 12.72 4.15 15.10
C LEU A 135 12.95 5.67 15.00
N THR A 136 13.41 6.14 13.85
CA THR A 136 13.79 7.54 13.64
C THR A 136 12.65 8.36 13.02
N SER A 137 12.57 9.62 13.42
CA SER A 137 11.66 10.63 12.85
C SER A 137 12.17 11.20 11.53
N LEU A 138 11.30 11.93 10.80
CA LEU A 138 11.71 12.65 9.60
C LEU A 138 12.77 13.71 9.91
N ASP A 139 12.59 14.49 10.98
CA ASP A 139 13.52 15.55 11.37
C ASP A 139 14.91 15.01 11.66
N GLU A 140 15.02 13.88 12.37
CA GLU A 140 16.32 13.24 12.62
C GLU A 140 17.00 12.76 11.33
N ARG A 141 16.21 12.28 10.36
CA ARG A 141 16.74 11.83 9.06
C ARG A 141 17.21 13.01 8.23
N LEU A 142 16.51 14.15 8.27
CA LEU A 142 16.91 15.37 7.60
C LEU A 142 18.18 15.97 8.23
N GLU A 143 18.27 15.94 9.56
CA GLU A 143 19.41 16.52 10.29
C GLU A 143 20.68 15.64 10.20
N LYS A 144 20.52 14.31 10.29
CA LYS A 144 21.65 13.39 10.52
C LYS A 144 21.83 12.33 9.43
N GLY A 145 20.87 12.21 8.50
CA GLY A 145 20.85 11.14 7.52
C GLY A 145 22.05 11.12 6.57
N GLU A 146 22.64 12.29 6.28
CA GLU A 146 23.85 12.39 5.46
C GLU A 146 25.07 11.74 6.12
N THR A 147 25.11 11.70 7.46
CA THR A 147 26.22 11.09 8.21
C THR A 147 25.98 9.61 8.52
N TRP A 148 24.82 9.06 8.14
CA TRP A 148 24.49 7.67 8.43
C TRP A 148 25.13 6.73 7.44
N THR A 149 25.77 5.69 7.96
CA THR A 149 26.23 4.55 7.19
C THR A 149 25.04 3.80 6.58
N ARG A 150 25.31 3.00 5.54
CA ARG A 150 24.31 2.08 4.96
C ARG A 150 23.67 1.18 6.01
N ARG A 151 24.44 0.72 7.01
CA ARG A 151 23.91 -0.12 8.09
C ARG A 151 22.92 0.64 8.98
N GLN A 152 23.23 1.88 9.36
CA GLN A 152 22.30 2.70 10.16
C GLN A 152 21.00 3.00 9.42
N TRP A 153 21.07 3.23 8.10
CA TRP A 153 19.88 3.35 7.26
C TRP A 153 19.06 2.06 7.25
N ALA A 154 19.71 0.90 7.12
CA ALA A 154 19.03 -0.38 7.11
C ALA A 154 18.35 -0.69 8.46
N GLU A 155 19.02 -0.39 9.58
CA GLU A 155 18.43 -0.54 10.93
C GLU A 155 17.23 0.40 11.14
N ALA A 156 17.33 1.65 10.67
CA ALA A 156 16.21 2.60 10.72
C ALA A 156 15.02 2.13 9.87
N ARG A 157 15.28 1.58 8.68
CA ARG A 157 14.23 0.99 7.81
C ARG A 157 13.59 -0.24 8.44
N LEU A 158 14.38 -1.09 9.10
CA LEU A 158 13.87 -2.26 9.81
C LEU A 158 12.89 -1.86 10.93
N ALA A 159 13.25 -0.85 11.73
CA ALA A 159 12.38 -0.33 12.79
C ALA A 159 11.17 0.44 12.24
N GLU A 160 11.32 1.17 11.12
CA GLU A 160 10.26 1.96 10.48
C GLU A 160 9.04 1.12 10.10
N ARG A 161 9.24 -0.17 9.77
CA ARG A 161 8.12 -1.12 9.53
C ARG A 161 7.12 -1.15 10.68
N PHE A 162 7.56 -0.89 11.92
CA PHE A 162 6.74 -0.92 13.12
C PHE A 162 6.49 0.48 13.70
N SER A 163 6.61 1.53 12.87
CA SER A 163 6.28 2.91 13.23
C SER A 163 4.80 3.15 13.54
N LYS A 164 3.95 2.20 13.13
CA LYS A 164 2.50 2.18 13.35
C LYS A 164 2.06 0.74 13.64
N ARG A 165 0.97 0.60 14.39
CA ARG A 165 0.30 -0.68 14.68
C ARG A 165 -1.12 -0.65 14.12
N ILE A 166 -1.21 -0.75 12.79
CA ILE A 166 -2.46 -0.66 12.03
C ILE A 166 -3.17 -2.02 12.09
N PRO A 167 -4.41 -2.10 12.59
CA PRO A 167 -5.15 -3.36 12.64
C PRO A 167 -5.34 -3.97 11.25
N ALA A 168 -5.28 -5.30 11.17
CA ALA A 168 -5.45 -6.06 9.93
C ALA A 168 -6.79 -5.77 9.26
N ALA A 169 -7.86 -5.58 10.05
CA ALA A 169 -9.18 -5.21 9.52
C ALA A 169 -9.15 -3.89 8.72
N VAL A 170 -8.28 -2.94 9.09
CA VAL A 170 -8.10 -1.68 8.35
C VAL A 170 -7.34 -1.94 7.04
N ASN A 171 -6.30 -2.78 7.07
CA ASN A 171 -5.58 -3.16 5.85
C ASN A 171 -6.48 -3.90 4.86
N LEU A 172 -7.30 -4.84 5.35
CA LEU A 172 -8.30 -5.55 4.54
C LEU A 172 -9.33 -4.58 3.94
N ALA A 173 -9.86 -3.65 4.74
CA ALA A 173 -10.82 -2.65 4.24
C ALA A 173 -10.18 -1.73 3.17
N ASN A 174 -8.91 -1.36 3.36
CA ASN A 174 -8.15 -0.60 2.37
C ASN A 174 -7.95 -1.40 1.07
N ALA A 175 -7.56 -2.67 1.16
CA ALA A 175 -7.40 -3.55 0.00
C ALA A 175 -8.71 -3.69 -0.79
N GLN A 176 -9.83 -3.88 -0.07
CA GLN A 176 -11.17 -3.92 -0.68
C GLN A 176 -11.49 -2.61 -1.42
N ALA A 177 -11.30 -1.46 -0.77
CA ALA A 177 -11.58 -0.15 -1.36
C ALA A 177 -10.71 0.12 -2.61
N TYR A 178 -9.44 -0.27 -2.59
CA TYR A 178 -8.55 -0.18 -3.75
C TYR A 178 -9.00 -1.09 -4.88
N SER A 179 -9.44 -2.31 -4.60
CA SER A 179 -9.97 -3.22 -5.61
C SER A 179 -11.26 -2.70 -6.24
N ASP A 180 -12.19 -2.19 -5.44
CA ASP A 180 -13.44 -1.60 -5.93
C ASP A 180 -13.16 -0.39 -6.84
N ALA A 181 -12.19 0.46 -6.46
CA ALA A 181 -11.75 1.57 -7.29
C ALA A 181 -11.07 1.09 -8.59
N ALA A 182 -10.21 0.07 -8.52
CA ALA A 182 -9.55 -0.50 -9.70
C ALA A 182 -10.56 -1.10 -10.68
N ARG A 183 -11.58 -1.80 -10.17
CA ARG A 183 -12.69 -2.34 -10.96
C ARG A 183 -13.49 -1.26 -11.64
N TYR A 184 -13.87 -0.22 -10.90
CA TYR A 184 -14.53 0.94 -11.48
C TYR A 184 -13.70 1.53 -12.61
N ILE A 185 -12.40 1.74 -12.39
CA ILE A 185 -11.49 2.28 -13.41
C ILE A 185 -11.43 1.38 -14.63
N ALA A 186 -11.20 0.06 -14.46
CA ALA A 186 -11.05 -0.92 -15.53
C ALA A 186 -12.34 -1.10 -16.37
N GLY A 187 -13.50 -1.00 -15.72
CA GLY A 187 -14.81 -1.07 -16.35
C GLY A 187 -15.24 0.22 -17.05
N TYR A 188 -14.61 1.37 -16.75
CA TYR A 188 -15.05 2.65 -17.28
C TYR A 188 -14.52 2.91 -18.69
N ASN A 189 -15.17 2.29 -19.68
CA ASN A 189 -14.80 2.35 -21.09
C ASN A 189 -15.82 3.16 -21.89
N ILE A 190 -15.38 3.74 -23.01
CA ILE A 190 -16.25 4.40 -23.98
C ILE A 190 -16.08 3.72 -25.33
N TRP A 191 -17.20 3.31 -25.93
CA TRP A 191 -17.24 2.77 -27.28
C TRP A 191 -17.28 3.91 -28.28
N MET A 192 -16.10 4.35 -28.72
CA MET A 192 -15.93 5.56 -29.51
C MET A 192 -16.66 5.54 -30.85
N TYR A 193 -16.89 4.37 -31.45
CA TYR A 193 -17.74 4.24 -32.64
C TYR A 193 -19.16 4.80 -32.43
N HIS A 194 -19.66 4.72 -31.20
CA HIS A 194 -20.98 5.18 -30.79
C HIS A 194 -20.99 6.63 -30.29
N VAL A 195 -19.84 7.29 -30.25
CA VAL A 195 -19.77 8.74 -30.05
C VAL A 195 -20.06 9.42 -31.39
N VAL A 196 -21.24 10.03 -31.48
CA VAL A 196 -21.76 10.67 -32.70
C VAL A 196 -21.89 12.17 -32.56
N ASP A 197 -21.87 12.89 -33.68
CA ASP A 197 -22.22 14.32 -33.70
C ASP A 197 -23.73 14.54 -33.87
N SER A 198 -24.16 15.81 -33.93
CA SER A 198 -25.58 16.18 -34.10
C SER A 198 -26.19 15.74 -35.42
N ASN A 199 -25.39 15.32 -36.40
CA ASN A 199 -25.84 14.78 -37.69
C ASN A 199 -25.80 13.24 -37.71
N GLY A 200 -25.42 12.58 -36.60
CA GLY A 200 -25.23 11.13 -36.54
C GLY A 200 -23.91 10.64 -37.16
N THR A 201 -22.96 11.54 -37.41
CA THR A 201 -21.66 11.20 -38.01
C THR A 201 -20.77 10.48 -37.00
N ARG A 202 -20.13 9.40 -37.43
CA ARG A 202 -19.18 8.62 -36.63
C ARG A 202 -17.75 8.97 -37.01
N LEU A 203 -16.99 9.51 -36.07
CA LEU A 203 -15.60 9.92 -36.30
C LEU A 203 -14.59 8.78 -36.05
N PHE A 204 -14.97 7.79 -35.26
CA PHE A 204 -14.08 6.72 -34.80
C PHE A 204 -14.41 5.39 -35.48
N PRO A 205 -13.41 4.51 -35.67
CA PRO A 205 -13.61 3.22 -36.32
C PRO A 205 -14.47 2.26 -35.46
N PRO A 206 -15.13 1.28 -36.09
CA PRO A 206 -15.94 0.29 -35.38
C PRO A 206 -15.10 -0.48 -34.36
N LYS A 207 -15.73 -0.85 -33.25
CA LYS A 207 -15.14 -1.60 -32.13
C LYS A 207 -14.05 -0.87 -31.34
N LEU A 208 -13.79 0.42 -31.60
CA LEU A 208 -12.85 1.19 -30.78
C LEU A 208 -13.43 1.41 -29.39
N ARG A 209 -12.96 0.61 -28.42
CA ARG A 209 -13.29 0.69 -26.99
C ARG A 209 -12.10 1.31 -26.27
N LEU A 210 -12.28 2.49 -25.67
CA LEU A 210 -11.21 3.21 -24.98
C LEU A 210 -11.49 3.27 -23.48
N LEU A 211 -10.51 2.83 -22.69
CA LEU A 211 -10.51 3.01 -21.25
C LEU A 211 -10.41 4.49 -20.90
N SER A 212 -11.36 5.01 -20.12
CA SER A 212 -11.44 6.43 -19.79
C SER A 212 -10.19 6.96 -19.09
N HIS A 213 -9.61 6.15 -18.20
CA HIS A 213 -8.49 6.56 -17.36
C HIS A 213 -7.16 6.72 -18.11
N TRP A 214 -7.00 6.03 -19.25
CA TRP A 214 -5.72 6.02 -19.99
C TRP A 214 -5.92 6.28 -21.49
N ASN A 215 -6.76 5.48 -22.15
CA ASN A 215 -6.78 5.43 -23.61
C ASN A 215 -7.45 6.63 -24.26
N LEU A 216 -8.38 7.34 -23.60
CA LEU A 216 -8.93 8.58 -24.14
C LEU A 216 -7.82 9.63 -24.38
N ARG A 217 -6.94 9.81 -23.39
CA ARG A 217 -5.79 10.71 -23.50
C ARG A 217 -4.82 10.25 -24.58
N ASP A 218 -4.56 8.94 -24.66
CA ASP A 218 -3.62 8.40 -25.63
C ASP A 218 -4.16 8.49 -27.06
N GLN A 219 -5.48 8.33 -27.24
CA GLN A 219 -6.16 8.57 -28.52
C GLN A 219 -6.06 10.04 -28.94
N ILE A 220 -6.28 11.01 -28.04
CA ILE A 220 -6.06 12.44 -28.33
C ILE A 220 -4.65 12.67 -28.92
N LYS A 221 -3.63 12.03 -28.34
CA LYS A 221 -2.25 12.12 -28.82
C LYS A 221 -2.09 11.49 -30.21
N ALA A 222 -2.66 10.31 -30.44
CA ALA A 222 -2.62 9.64 -31.74
C ALA A 222 -3.26 10.49 -32.85
N ASP A 223 -4.37 11.18 -32.53
CA ASP A 223 -5.14 11.99 -33.47
C ASP A 223 -4.41 13.25 -33.97
N TYR A 224 -3.29 13.68 -33.35
CA TYR A 224 -2.48 14.81 -33.87
C TYR A 224 -1.90 14.54 -35.26
N THR A 225 -1.75 13.27 -35.63
CA THR A 225 -1.21 12.87 -36.95
C THR A 225 -2.28 12.76 -38.03
N ASP A 226 -3.57 12.85 -37.66
CA ASP A 226 -4.69 12.81 -38.61
C ASP A 226 -4.95 14.21 -39.16
N ALA A 227 -4.44 14.48 -40.35
CA ALA A 227 -4.56 15.78 -41.02
C ALA A 227 -6.00 16.14 -41.44
N LYS A 228 -6.92 15.17 -41.46
CA LYS A 228 -8.29 15.37 -41.94
C LYS A 228 -9.26 15.55 -40.79
N ASP A 229 -9.34 14.55 -39.91
CA ASP A 229 -10.39 14.45 -38.88
C ASP A 229 -9.83 14.59 -37.45
N GLY A 230 -8.50 14.74 -37.29
CA GLY A 230 -7.82 14.72 -35.99
C GLY A 230 -8.35 15.74 -34.99
N LEU A 231 -8.50 17.00 -35.40
CA LEU A 231 -9.03 18.05 -34.50
C LEU A 231 -10.48 17.77 -34.05
N ALA A 232 -11.31 17.21 -34.93
CA ALA A 232 -12.68 16.86 -34.61
C ALA A 232 -12.74 15.71 -33.60
N LYS A 233 -11.94 14.66 -33.80
CA LYS A 233 -11.79 13.55 -32.86
C LYS A 233 -11.32 14.01 -31.48
N GLN A 234 -10.28 14.85 -31.44
CA GLN A 234 -9.77 15.41 -30.18
C GLN A 234 -10.84 16.21 -29.42
N ARG A 235 -11.62 17.04 -30.12
CA ARG A 235 -12.71 17.82 -29.51
C ARG A 235 -13.85 16.91 -29.01
N ALA A 236 -14.19 15.87 -29.76
CA ALA A 236 -15.16 14.89 -29.32
C ALA A 236 -14.70 14.20 -28.03
N ILE A 237 -13.46 13.69 -27.98
CA ILE A 237 -12.90 13.05 -26.78
C ILE A 237 -12.84 14.04 -25.61
N MET A 238 -12.41 15.28 -25.84
CA MET A 238 -12.40 16.30 -24.79
C MET A 238 -13.79 16.52 -24.21
N LYS A 239 -14.83 16.55 -25.04
CA LYS A 239 -16.21 16.66 -24.55
C LYS A 239 -16.66 15.43 -23.78
N VAL A 240 -16.29 14.22 -24.22
CA VAL A 240 -16.51 12.99 -23.43
C VAL A 240 -15.85 13.11 -22.05
N MET A 241 -14.58 13.50 -22.00
CA MET A 241 -13.84 13.67 -20.75
C MET A 241 -14.48 14.74 -19.84
N GLU A 242 -14.96 15.85 -20.41
CA GLU A 242 -15.68 16.88 -19.66
C GLU A 242 -16.93 16.28 -18.99
N ARG A 243 -17.74 15.50 -19.73
CA ARG A 243 -18.95 14.85 -19.19
C ARG A 243 -18.64 13.85 -18.08
N ILE A 244 -17.51 13.14 -18.18
CA ILE A 244 -17.01 12.27 -17.12
C ILE A 244 -16.59 13.09 -15.90
N VAL A 245 -15.80 14.14 -16.07
CA VAL A 245 -15.32 15.00 -14.97
C VAL A 245 -16.47 15.69 -14.25
N THR A 246 -17.47 16.18 -14.99
CA THR A 246 -18.66 16.82 -14.40
C THR A 246 -19.68 15.81 -13.88
N GLN A 247 -19.45 14.51 -14.06
CA GLN A 247 -20.37 13.42 -13.67
C GLN A 247 -21.77 13.59 -14.31
N THR A 248 -21.83 14.10 -15.54
CA THR A 248 -23.09 14.30 -16.28
C THR A 248 -23.27 13.32 -17.43
N ILE A 249 -22.25 12.50 -17.74
CA ILE A 249 -22.37 11.42 -18.71
C ILE A 249 -23.47 10.44 -18.27
N PRO A 250 -24.36 9.99 -19.17
CA PRO A 250 -25.37 9.00 -18.82
C PRO A 250 -24.72 7.63 -18.53
N ASP A 251 -25.17 6.96 -17.47
CA ASP A 251 -24.68 5.62 -17.09
C ASP A 251 -24.84 4.60 -18.23
N SER A 252 -25.87 4.75 -19.06
CA SER A 252 -26.14 3.88 -20.21
C SER A 252 -25.07 3.90 -21.30
N VAL A 253 -24.18 4.90 -21.30
CA VAL A 253 -23.09 5.06 -22.28
C VAL A 253 -21.81 4.34 -21.81
N VAL A 254 -21.64 4.18 -20.49
CA VAL A 254 -20.42 3.61 -19.92
C VAL A 254 -20.36 2.11 -20.26
N ASP A 255 -19.28 1.74 -20.95
CA ASP A 255 -18.98 0.39 -21.45
C ASP A 255 -20.10 -0.29 -22.26
N ASN A 256 -20.96 0.49 -22.91
CA ASN A 256 -22.09 -0.04 -23.68
C ASN A 256 -21.88 0.06 -25.19
N PRO A 257 -21.78 -1.06 -25.92
CA PRO A 257 -21.61 -1.07 -27.38
C PRO A 257 -22.93 -0.91 -28.17
N GLN A 258 -24.05 -0.57 -27.53
CA GLN A 258 -25.38 -0.54 -28.18
C GLN A 258 -26.03 0.84 -28.22
N VAL A 259 -25.42 1.84 -27.58
CA VAL A 259 -26.02 3.17 -27.41
C VAL A 259 -25.19 4.20 -28.15
N ASP A 260 -25.78 4.82 -29.17
CA ASP A 260 -25.22 6.02 -29.78
C ASP A 260 -25.46 7.22 -28.86
N TRP A 261 -24.44 8.06 -28.71
CA TRP A 261 -24.45 9.19 -27.80
C TRP A 261 -23.72 10.39 -28.39
N ASN A 262 -24.34 11.55 -28.28
CA ASN A 262 -23.75 12.83 -28.62
C ASN A 262 -23.24 13.53 -27.35
N PRO A 263 -21.92 13.67 -27.14
CA PRO A 263 -21.38 14.26 -25.92
C PRO A 263 -21.63 15.77 -25.80
N VAL A 264 -21.94 16.45 -26.91
CA VAL A 264 -22.22 17.89 -26.91
C VAL A 264 -23.61 18.15 -26.35
N THR A 265 -24.64 17.50 -26.90
CA THR A 265 -26.03 17.62 -26.42
C THR A 265 -26.30 16.79 -25.17
N ASN A 266 -25.48 15.76 -24.93
CA ASN A 266 -25.59 14.78 -23.86
C ASN A 266 -26.83 13.86 -24.00
N GLU A 267 -27.19 13.54 -25.26
CA GLU A 267 -28.33 12.70 -25.64
C GLU A 267 -27.85 11.43 -26.33
#